data_AF-A0A1Q8BN79-F1
#
_entry.id   AF-A0A1Q8BN79-F1
#
_cell.length_a   1.000
_cell.length_b   1.000
_cell.length_c   1.000
_cell.angle_alpha   90.00
_cell.angle_beta   90.00
_cell.angle_gamma   90.00
#
_symmetry.space_group_name_H-M   'P 1'
#
loop_
_entity.id
_entity.type
_entity.pdbx_description
1 polymer ?
#
loop_
_entity_poly.entity_id
_entity_poly.type
_entity_poly.pdbx_seq_one_letter_code
_entity_poly.pdbx_strand_id
1 'polypeptide(L)' 'MNIDLNARVRMRKDVLIQKIEGESILLNLATENYFALDEVGTSIVTTLDESDSVEAAVRKLLEIYEVGEAKLTE' A
#
# COMPACT_ATOMS: atom_id res chain seq x y z
N MET A 1 4.14 7.74 -15.15
CA MET A 1 4.91 6.73 -14.39
C MET A 1 4.19 5.41 -14.58
N ASN A 2 4.83 4.37 -15.12
CA ASN A 2 4.20 3.08 -15.38
C ASN A 2 4.82 2.06 -14.42
N ILE A 3 3.99 1.39 -13.62
CA ILE A 3 4.45 0.36 -12.68
C ILE A 3 4.18 -1.00 -13.33
N ASP A 4 5.21 -1.83 -13.45
CA ASP A 4 5.08 -3.21 -13.94
C ASP A 4 4.35 -4.05 -12.88
N LEU A 5 3.33 -4.79 -13.30
CA LEU A 5 2.54 -5.66 -12.42
C LEU A 5 3.37 -6.78 -11.78
N ASN A 6 4.47 -7.19 -12.42
CA ASN A 6 5.41 -8.16 -11.89
C ASN A 6 6.43 -7.54 -10.92
N ALA A 7 6.48 -6.21 -10.82
CA ALA A 7 7.42 -5.54 -9.93
C ALA A 7 7.05 -5.77 -8.46
N ARG A 8 8.08 -5.87 -7.63
CA ARG A 8 7.93 -5.90 -6.18
C ARG A 8 8.02 -4.48 -5.62
N VAL A 9 7.03 -4.09 -4.82
CA VAL A 9 7.02 -2.80 -4.12
C VAL A 9 7.43 -3.02 -2.68
N ARG A 10 8.30 -2.16 -2.16
CA ARG A 10 8.72 -2.19 -0.76
C ARG A 10 8.78 -0.79 -0.19
N MET A 11 8.43 -0.68 1.08
CA MET A 11 8.59 0.55 1.83
C MET A 11 10.06 0.87 1.99
N ARG A 12 10.40 2.13 1.71
CA ARG A 12 11.77 2.57 1.88
C ARG A 12 12.11 2.63 3.36
N LYS A 13 13.35 2.29 3.70
CA LYS A 13 13.85 2.26 5.10
C LYS A 13 13.85 3.63 5.78
N ASP A 14 13.83 4.71 5.01
CA ASP A 14 13.76 6.09 5.49
C ASP A 14 12.32 6.62 5.62
N VAL A 15 11.32 5.75 5.47
CA VAL A 15 9.93 6.05 5.78
C VAL A 15 9.56 5.35 7.08
N LEU A 16 9.21 6.13 8.11
CA LEU A 16 8.65 5.61 9.36
C LEU A 16 7.15 5.45 9.20
N ILE A 17 6.63 4.27 9.54
CA ILE A 17 5.20 3.96 9.47
C ILE A 17 4.70 3.70 10.88
N GLN A 18 3.71 4.47 11.30
CA GLN A 18 3.03 4.29 12.57
C GLN A 18 1.56 3.93 12.31
N LYS A 19 1.13 2.79 12.83
CA LYS A 19 -0.27 2.33 12.73
C LYS A 19 -1.06 2.75 13.97
N ILE A 20 -2.21 3.37 13.79
CA ILE A 20 -3.09 3.85 14.85
C ILE A 20 -4.53 3.53 14.45
N GLU A 21 -5.22 2.69 15.22
CA GLU A 21 -6.64 2.34 15.00
C GLU A 21 -7.00 1.90 13.56
N GLY A 22 -6.08 1.23 12.86
CA GLY A 22 -6.28 0.76 11.47
C GLY A 22 -5.79 1.74 10.41
N GLU A 23 -5.54 2.98 10.77
CA GLU A 23 -4.93 4.02 9.93
C GLU A 23 -3.39 4.00 10.04
N SER A 24 -2.71 4.66 9.09
CA SER A 24 -1.25 4.77 9.10
C SER A 24 -0.79 6.20 8.87
N ILE A 25 0.18 6.63 9.65
CA ILE A 25 0.96 7.84 9.39
C ILE A 25 2.31 7.41 8.83
N LEU A 26 2.65 7.94 7.67
CA LEU A 26 3.94 7.76 7.01
C LEU A 26 4.72 9.07 7.13
N LEU A 27 5.86 8.99 7.80
CA LEU A 27 6.82 10.09 7.88
C LEU A 27 8.02 9.77 7.00
N ASN A 28 8.23 10.58 5.97
CA ASN A 28 9.46 10.56 5.20
C ASN A 28 10.55 11.30 5.99
N LEU A 29 11.55 10.57 6.50
CA LEU A 29 12.63 11.13 7.33
C LEU A 29 13.60 12.03 6.54
N ALA A 30 13.65 11.90 5.21
CA ALA A 30 14.53 12.71 4.37
C ALA A 30 13.92 14.08 4.03
N THR A 31 12.59 14.18 3.97
CA THR A 31 11.89 15.42 3.59
C THR A 31 11.01 15.98 4.71
N GLU A 32 10.88 15.27 5.83
CA GLU A 32 10.00 15.58 6.95
C GLU A 32 8.52 15.74 6.56
N ASN A 33 8.12 15.11 5.44
CA ASN A 33 6.74 15.14 4.97
C ASN A 33 5.94 14.01 5.62
N TYR A 34 4.71 14.35 6.00
CA TYR A 34 3.78 13.45 6.64
C TYR A 34 2.62 13.13 5.69
N PHE A 35 2.27 11.86 5.61
CA PHE A 35 1.11 11.38 4.87
C PHE A 35 0.26 10.54 5.82
N ALA A 36 -1.04 10.79 5.85
CA ALA A 36 -1.99 9.93 6.55
C ALA A 36 -2.68 9.04 5.52
N LEU A 37 -2.85 7.77 5.87
CA LEU A 37 -3.65 6.81 5.14
C LEU A 37 -4.80 6.39 6.03
N ASP A 38 -5.97 6.30 5.43
CA ASP A 38 -7.11 5.62 6.03
C ASP A 38 -6.86 4.10 6.13
N GLU A 39 -7.86 3.37 6.61
CA GLU A 39 -7.81 1.92 6.76
C GLU A 39 -7.54 1.18 5.44
N VAL A 40 -8.13 1.65 4.34
CA VAL A 40 -7.99 1.04 3.02
C VAL A 40 -6.60 1.30 2.46
N GLY A 41 -6.13 2.55 2.50
CA GLY A 41 -4.78 2.94 2.11
C GLY A 41 -3.70 2.20 2.91
N THR A 42 -3.92 2.05 4.22
CA THR A 42 -3.05 1.27 5.11
C THR A 42 -2.95 -0.19 4.68
N SER A 43 -4.08 -0.79 4.33
CA SER A 43 -4.16 -2.18 3.88
C SER A 43 -3.50 -2.37 2.52
N ILE A 44 -3.68 -1.43 1.58
CA ILE A 44 -3.03 -1.45 0.26
C ILE A 44 -1.51 -1.42 0.43
N VAL A 45 -1.00 -0.44 1.18
CA VAL A 45 0.42 -0.26 1.42
C VAL A 45 1.05 -1.48 2.10
N THR A 46 0.39 -2.02 3.12
CA THR A 46 0.86 -3.21 3.83
C THR A 46 0.89 -4.42 2.90
N THR A 47 -0.18 -4.62 2.12
CA THR A 47 -0.31 -5.77 1.21
C THR A 47 0.72 -5.70 0.08
N LEU A 48 1.02 -4.51 -0.44
CA LEU A 48 2.09 -4.30 -1.42
C LEU A 48 3.47 -4.60 -0.83
N ASP A 49 3.75 -4.14 0.39
CA ASP A 49 5.02 -4.36 1.08
C ASP A 49 5.23 -5.82 1.52
N GLU A 50 4.17 -6.62 1.62
CA GLU A 50 4.26 -8.04 1.97
C GLU A 50 4.28 -8.95 0.73
N SER A 51 3.62 -8.56 -0.36
CA SER A 51 3.49 -9.39 -1.56
C SER A 51 4.75 -9.39 -2.43
N ASP A 52 4.88 -10.41 -3.28
CA ASP A 52 6.04 -10.57 -4.17
C ASP A 52 5.93 -9.77 -5.46
N SER A 53 4.71 -9.40 -5.86
CA SER A 53 4.44 -8.54 -7.01
C SER A 53 3.21 -7.67 -6.77
N VAL A 54 3.08 -6.60 -7.56
CA VAL A 54 1.86 -5.76 -7.58
C VAL A 54 0.64 -6.60 -7.97
N GLU A 55 0.76 -7.50 -8.95
CA GLU A 55 -0.33 -8.40 -9.33
C GLU A 55 -0.82 -9.27 -8.15
N ALA A 56 0.12 -9.85 -7.39
CA ALA A 56 -0.23 -10.66 -6.23
C ALA A 56 -0.92 -9.84 -5.13
N ALA A 57 -0.48 -8.59 -4.94
CA ALA A 57 -1.11 -7.67 -4.00
C ALA A 57 -2.54 -7.31 -4.43
N VAL A 58 -2.74 -7.01 -5.73
CA VAL A 58 -4.06 -6.70 -6.29
C VAL A 58 -5.02 -7.86 -6.08
N ARG A 59 -4.63 -9.09 -6.40
CA ARG A 59 -5.48 -10.28 -6.20
C ARG A 59 -5.92 -10.43 -4.74
N LYS A 60 -5.00 -10.25 -3.79
CA LYS A 60 -5.32 -10.28 -2.34
C LYS A 60 -6.30 -9.19 -1.94
N LEU A 61 -6.12 -7.97 -2.45
CA LEU A 61 -7.01 -6.85 -2.13
C LEU A 61 -8.42 -7.07 -2.69
N LEU A 62 -8.55 -7.66 -3.88
CA LEU A 62 -9.86 -8.04 -4.44
C LEU A 62 -10.58 -9.05 -3.55
N GLU A 63 -9.85 -10.04 -3.01
CA GLU A 63 -10.39 -11.02 -2.07
C GLU A 63 -10.78 -10.39 -0.72
N ILE A 64 -9.92 -9.54 -0.14
CA ILE A 64 -10.15 -8.91 1.17
C ILE A 64 -11.40 -8.01 1.15
N TYR A 65 -11.57 -7.24 0.08
CA TYR A 65 -12.64 -6.24 -0.01
C TYR A 65 -13.88 -6.73 -0.78
N GLU A 66 -13.85 -7.96 -1.30
CA GLU A 66 -14.91 -8.54 -2.13
C GLU A 66 -15.37 -7.60 -3.27
N VAL A 67 -14.42 -6.87 -3.85
CA VAL A 67 -14.68 -5.93 -4.95
C VAL A 67 -14.22 -6.51 -6.28
N GLY A 68 -14.91 -6.13 -7.36
CA GLY A 68 -14.46 -6.42 -8.72
C GLY A 68 -13.25 -5.58 -9.11
N GLU A 69 -12.43 -6.11 -10.03
CA GLU A 69 -11.17 -5.49 -10.48
C GLU A 69 -11.34 -4.03 -10.92
N ALA A 70 -12.42 -3.73 -11.64
CA ALA A 70 -12.73 -2.38 -12.11
C ALA A 70 -12.79 -1.33 -11.00
N LYS A 71 -13.30 -1.69 -9.81
CA LYS A 71 -13.45 -0.77 -8.67
C LYS A 71 -12.14 -0.57 -7.89
N LEU A 72 -11.19 -1.51 -8.01
CA LEU A 72 -9.88 -1.41 -7.37
C LEU A 72 -8.86 -0.66 -8.24
N THR A 73 -9.05 -0.67 -9.57
CA THR A 73 -8.18 0.00 -10.55
C THR A 73 -8.68 1.37 -11.02
N GLU A 74 -9.91 1.75 -10.70
CA GLU A 74 -10.44 3.13 -10.88
C GLU A 74 -9.70 4.14 -9.99
#